data_AF-A0A8T7A1T0-F1
#
_entry.id   AF-A0A8T7A1T0-F1
#
_cell.length_a   1.000
_cell.length_b   1.000
_cell.length_c   1.000
_cell.angle_alpha   90.00
_cell.angle_beta   90.00
_cell.angle_gamma   90.00
#
_symmetry.space_group_name_H-M   'P 1'
#
loop_
_entity.id
_entity.type
_entity.pdbx_description
1 polymer ?
#
loop_
_entity_poly.entity_id
_entity_poly.type
_entity_poly.pdbx_seq_one_letter_code
_entity_poly.pdbx_strand_id
1 'polypeptide(L)' 'MASECNKGHWVQESKSDESIVILEDDSVWQIAPIDRAHTVNWLPETKITACEAKLINADGGEAAEAIRIK' A
#
# COMPACT_ATOMS: atom_id res chain seq x y z
N MET A 1 8.19 -14.97 14.38
CA MET A 1 8.35 -14.85 12.91
C MET A 1 8.34 -13.38 12.60
N ALA A 2 9.44 -12.83 12.09
CA ALA A 2 9.47 -11.43 11.69
C ALA A 2 8.67 -11.31 10.39
N SER A 3 7.61 -10.51 10.39
CA SER A 3 6.92 -10.14 9.15
C SER A 3 7.95 -9.46 8.26
N GLU A 4 8.36 -10.11 7.17
CA GLU A 4 9.34 -9.55 6.23
C GLU A 4 8.68 -8.39 5.49
N CYS A 5 8.90 -7.18 6.00
CA CYS A 5 8.49 -5.97 5.33
C CYS A 5 9.57 -5.58 4.31
N ASN A 6 9.17 -5.51 3.03
CA ASN A 6 10.00 -5.04 1.95
C ASN A 6 9.91 -3.51 1.85
N LYS A 7 11.06 -2.85 1.83
CA LYS A 7 11.18 -1.40 1.71
C LYS A 7 11.63 -1.03 0.30
N GLY A 8 11.42 0.23 -0.06
CA GLY A 8 11.89 0.78 -1.34
C GLY A 8 10.85 0.70 -2.45
N HIS A 9 9.64 0.25 -2.14
CA HIS A 9 8.51 0.32 -3.05
C HIS A 9 7.97 1.75 -3.13
N TRP A 10 7.23 2.04 -4.19
CA TRP A 10 6.43 3.25 -4.32
C TRP A 10 5.11 2.97 -5.01
N VAL A 11 4.13 3.82 -4.75
CA VAL A 11 2.84 3.74 -5.45
C VAL A 11 3.08 4.04 -6.92
N GLN A 12 2.68 3.10 -7.78
CA GLN A 12 2.56 3.32 -9.21
C GLN A 12 1.18 3.92 -9.52
N GLU A 13 0.12 3.32 -8.97
CA GLU A 13 -1.26 3.77 -9.17
C GLU A 13 -2.13 3.44 -7.94
N SER A 14 -2.96 4.39 -7.53
CA SER A 14 -3.98 4.20 -6.48
C SER A 14 -5.37 4.30 -7.10
N LYS A 15 -6.15 3.22 -7.03
CA LYS A 15 -7.55 3.20 -7.45
C LYS A 15 -8.46 3.25 -6.24
N SER A 16 -8.75 4.46 -5.80
CA SER A 16 -9.55 4.75 -4.61
C SER A 16 -10.95 4.11 -4.65
N ASP A 17 -11.57 4.07 -5.83
CA ASP A 17 -12.91 3.50 -6.05
C ASP A 17 -12.94 1.98 -5.85
N GLU A 18 -11.89 1.29 -6.32
CA GLU A 18 -11.74 -0.17 -6.23
C GLU A 18 -11.00 -0.60 -4.96
N SER A 19 -10.48 0.36 -4.18
CA SER A 19 -9.68 0.11 -2.97
C SER A 19 -8.42 -0.69 -3.26
N ILE A 20 -7.79 -0.38 -4.39
CA ILE A 20 -6.60 -1.05 -4.89
C ILE A 20 -5.43 -0.08 -4.90
N VAL A 21 -4.27 -0.55 -4.44
CA VAL A 21 -2.98 0.11 -4.63
C VAL A 21 -2.10 -0.80 -5.46
N ILE A 22 -1.51 -0.25 -6.52
CA ILE A 22 -0.55 -0.91 -7.38
C ILE A 22 0.81 -0.28 -7.11
N LEU A 23 1.80 -1.12 -6.80
CA LEU A 23 3.19 -0.69 -6.60
C LEU A 23 3.99 -0.81 -7.90
N GLU A 24 5.21 -0.29 -7.91
CA GLU A 24 6.10 -0.25 -9.08
C GLU A 24 6.52 -1.63 -9.60
N ASP A 25 6.41 -2.67 -8.77
CA ASP A 25 6.73 -4.05 -9.11
C ASP A 25 5.54 -4.81 -9.71
N ASP A 26 4.49 -4.08 -10.13
CA ASP A 26 3.20 -4.61 -10.58
C ASP A 26 2.44 -5.41 -9.51
N SER A 27 2.87 -5.36 -8.24
CA SER A 27 2.13 -5.98 -7.14
C SER A 27 0.84 -5.22 -6.87
N VAL A 28 -0.24 -5.98 -6.62
CA VAL A 28 -1.58 -5.42 -6.44
C VAL A 28 -2.05 -5.71 -5.03
N TRP A 29 -2.45 -4.66 -4.33
CA TRP A 29 -2.84 -4.71 -2.93
C TRP A 29 -4.26 -4.21 -2.75
N GLN A 30 -5.10 -5.02 -2.11
CA GLN A 30 -6.45 -4.63 -1.74
C GLN A 30 -6.47 -4.05 -0.34
N ILE A 31 -6.88 -2.79 -0.22
CA ILE A 31 -6.95 -2.04 1.03
C ILE A 31 -8.20 -2.40 1.82
N ALA A 32 -8.04 -2.61 3.12
CA ALA A 32 -9.14 -2.86 4.04
C ALA A 32 -10.14 -1.70 4.05
N PRO A 33 -11.47 -1.95 4.14
CA PRO A 33 -12.49 -0.91 4.08
C PRO A 33 -12.29 0.29 5.01
N ILE A 34 -11.74 0.04 6.20
CA ILE A 34 -11.54 1.08 7.22
C ILE A 34 -10.37 2.03 6.88
N ASP A 35 -9.38 1.57 6.11
CA ASP A 35 -8.18 2.34 5.78
C ASP A 35 -8.23 3.02 4.40
N ARG A 36 -9.27 2.72 3.61
CA ARG A 36 -9.47 3.28 2.25
C ARG A 36 -9.35 4.80 2.24
N ALA A 37 -9.99 5.47 3.19
CA ALA A 37 -10.04 6.93 3.27
C ALA A 37 -8.66 7.59 3.37
N HIS A 38 -7.70 6.95 4.06
CA HIS A 38 -6.34 7.46 4.20
C HIS A 38 -5.49 7.15 2.95
N THR A 39 -5.70 5.99 2.32
CA THR A 39 -4.97 5.60 1.10
C THR A 39 -5.32 6.40 -0.15
N VAL A 40 -6.43 7.15 -0.16
CA VAL A 40 -6.80 8.05 -1.28
C VAL A 40 -5.73 9.12 -1.55
N ASN A 41 -4.97 9.51 -0.52
CA ASN A 41 -3.93 10.52 -0.64
C ASN A 41 -2.56 9.95 -1.00
N TRP A 42 -2.45 8.64 -1.24
CA TRP A 42 -1.19 8.02 -1.62
C TRP A 42 -0.99 8.20 -3.13
N LEU A 43 -0.39 9.33 -3.47
CA LEU A 43 -0.09 9.71 -4.85
C LEU A 43 1.00 8.82 -5.45
N PRO A 44 1.12 8.76 -6.79
CA PRO A 44 2.27 8.16 -7.44
C PRO A 44 3.59 8.63 -6.82
N GLU A 45 4.58 7.73 -6.75
CA GLU A 45 5.89 7.95 -6.13
C GLU A 45 5.89 8.04 -4.59
N THR A 46 4.73 7.97 -3.92
CA THR A 46 4.67 7.81 -2.45
C THR A 46 5.43 6.57 -2.05
N LYS A 47 6.39 6.70 -1.11
CA LYS A 47 7.21 5.56 -0.69
C LYS A 47 6.41 4.62 0.18
N ILE A 48 6.47 3.34 -0.14
CA ILE A 48 5.75 2.29 0.55
C ILE A 48 6.73 1.28 1.15
N THR A 49 6.45 0.88 2.39
CA THR A 49 6.97 -0.36 2.96
C THR A 49 5.85 -1.40 2.92
N ALA A 50 6.03 -2.45 2.13
CA ALA A 50 5.06 -3.52 1.95
C ALA A 50 5.36 -4.68 2.90
N CYS A 51 4.42 -5.02 3.77
CA CYS A 51 4.49 -6.17 4.66
C CYS A 51 3.40 -7.19 4.28
N GLU A 52 3.46 -8.40 4.83
CA GLU A 52 2.55 -9.51 4.50
C GLU A 52 1.05 -9.15 4.44
N ALA A 53 0.57 -8.29 5.35
CA ALA A 53 -0.84 -7.90 5.45
C ALA A 53 -1.06 -6.39 5.62
N LYS A 54 -0.08 -5.55 5.24
CA LYS A 54 -0.21 -4.09 5.34
C LYS A 54 0.75 -3.35 4.43
N LEU A 55 0.35 -2.15 4.03
CA LEU A 55 1.21 -1.16 3.41
C LEU A 55 1.45 0.00 4.38
N ILE A 56 2.68 0.52 4.40
CA ILE A 56 3.05 1.66 5.24
C ILE A 56 3.59 2.76 4.35
N ASN A 57 2.95 3.93 4.39
CA ASN A 57 3.47 5.15 3.80
C ASN A 57 4.70 5.61 4.59
N ALA A 58 5.87 5.54 3.97
CA ALA A 58 7.15 5.86 4.61
C ALA A 58 7.38 7.37 4.76
N ASP A 59 6.66 8.21 4.01
CA ASP A 59 6.77 9.66 4.09
C ASP A 59 5.83 10.25 5.16
N GLY A 60 4.67 9.63 5.39
CA GLY A 60 3.64 10.08 6.35
C GLY A 60 3.53 9.25 7.64
N GLY A 61 4.10 8.05 7.69
CA GLY A 61 3.97 7.13 8.82
C GLY A 61 2.60 6.44 8.94
N GLU A 62 1.68 6.71 8.01
CA GLU A 62 0.36 6.07 7.94
C GLU A 62 0.50 4.62 7.50
N ALA A 63 -0.24 3.71 8.13
CA ALA A 63 -0.31 2.31 7.74
C ALA A 63 -1.75 1.96 7.34
N ALA A 64 -1.88 1.13 6.32
CA ALA A 64 -3.15 0.59 5.88
C ALA A 64 -3.08 -0.94 5.87
N GLU A 65 -4.07 -1.60 6.47
CA GLU A 65 -4.24 -3.03 6.32
C GLU A 65 -4.55 -3.35 4.85
N ALA A 66 -3.81 -4.30 4.29
CA ALA A 66 -3.88 -4.59 2.87
C ALA A 66 -3.45 -6.02 2.58
N ILE A 67 -4.13 -6.68 1.65
CA ILE A 67 -3.79 -8.04 1.21
C ILE A 67 -3.26 -7.99 -0.21
N ARG A 68 -2.11 -8.63 -0.45
CA ARG A 68 -1.59 -8.81 -1.80
C ARG A 68 -2.46 -9.80 -2.55
N ILE A 69 -3.00 -9.37 -3.69
CA ILE A 69 -3.86 -10.17 -4.58
C ILE A 69 -3.17 -10.54 -5.90
N LYS A 70 -1.98 -9.98 -6.17
CA LYS A 70 -1.13 -10.31 -7.32
C LYS A 70 0.34 -10.00 -7.02
#